data_AF-A0A9F2WHG2-F1
#
_entry.id   AF-A0A9F2WHG2-F1
#
_cell.length_a   1.000
_cell.length_b   1.000
_cell.length_c   1.000
_cell.angle_alpha   90.00
_cell.angle_beta   90.00
_cell.angle_gamma   90.00
#
_symmetry.space_group_name_H-M   'P 1'
#
loop_
_entity.id
_entity.type
_entity.pdbx_description
1 polymer ?
#
loop_
_entity_poly.entity_id
_entity_poly.type
_entity_poly.pdbx_seq_one_letter_code
_entity_poly.pdbx_strand_id
1 'polypeptide(L)'
;GPPAVLREAVEAVVRSFAKHTQGYGRVNVVEALQEFWQMKQSRGADLKNGALVVYEMVPSNSPPYICYVTLPGGSCFGSFQFCPTKAEARRSAAKIALMNSVFNEHPSRRITDEFIEKSVLEALASFN
;
A
#
# COMPACT_ATOMS: atom_id res chain seq x y z
N GLY A 1 15.68 17.35 10.52
CA GLY A 1 15.35 17.62 9.11
C GLY A 1 14.35 16.61 8.59
N PRO A 2 13.54 16.96 7.59
CA PRO A 2 12.48 16.11 7.00
C PRO A 2 12.87 14.66 6.60
N PRO A 3 14.14 14.31 6.29
CA PRO A 3 14.51 12.93 5.94
C PRO A 3 14.43 11.93 7.11
N ALA A 4 14.66 12.40 8.34
CA ALA A 4 14.75 11.51 9.50
C ALA A 4 13.40 10.93 9.90
N VAL A 5 12.33 11.73 9.82
CA VAL A 5 10.96 11.36 10.23
C VAL A 5 10.31 10.41 9.23
N LEU A 6 10.62 10.56 7.93
CA LEU A 6 10.18 9.65 6.87
C LEU A 6 10.81 8.27 7.03
N ARG A 7 12.12 8.26 7.33
CA ARG A 7 12.83 7.03 7.71
C ARG A 7 12.21 6.41 8.96
N GLU A 8 11.85 7.20 9.96
CA GLU A 8 11.27 6.71 11.21
C GLU A 8 9.87 6.10 11.02
N ALA A 9 9.01 6.73 10.22
CA ALA A 9 7.68 6.19 9.89
C ALA A 9 7.77 4.92 9.05
N VAL A 10 8.64 4.91 8.04
CA VAL A 10 8.88 3.73 7.20
C VAL A 10 9.49 2.61 8.04
N GLU A 11 10.49 2.90 8.88
CA GLU A 11 11.07 1.93 9.79
C GLU A 11 10.07 1.46 10.86
N ALA A 12 9.18 2.32 11.37
CA ALA A 12 8.14 1.93 12.32
C ALA A 12 7.13 0.97 11.67
N VAL A 13 6.73 1.24 10.43
CA VAL A 13 5.86 0.35 9.66
C VAL A 13 6.59 -0.96 9.34
N VAL A 14 7.83 -0.91 8.86
CA VAL A 14 8.66 -2.10 8.57
C VAL A 14 8.92 -2.92 9.84
N ARG A 15 9.26 -2.29 10.97
CA ARG A 15 9.45 -2.95 12.27
C ARG A 15 8.15 -3.54 12.80
N SER A 16 7.03 -2.83 12.62
CA SER A 16 5.70 -3.34 12.97
C SER A 16 5.35 -4.59 12.17
N PHE A 17 5.66 -4.61 10.87
CA PHE A 17 5.48 -5.79 10.02
C PHE A 17 6.44 -6.95 10.35
N ALA A 18 7.73 -6.66 10.59
CA ALA A 18 8.74 -7.66 10.93
C ALA A 18 8.47 -8.33 12.28
N LYS A 19 7.91 -7.58 13.24
CA LYS A 19 7.46 -8.14 14.53
C LYS A 19 6.21 -9.01 14.37
N HIS A 20 5.35 -8.76 13.39
CA HIS A 20 4.05 -9.42 13.25
C HIS A 20 4.03 -10.78 12.54
N THR A 21 5.18 -11.31 12.11
CA THR A 21 5.30 -12.76 11.88
C THR A 21 5.22 -13.55 13.19
N GLN A 22 5.31 -12.89 14.35
CA GLN A 22 5.08 -13.47 15.68
C GLN A 22 4.02 -12.63 16.41
N GLY A 23 2.98 -13.28 16.94
CA GLY A 23 1.74 -12.62 17.36
C GLY A 23 1.87 -11.54 18.44
N TYR A 24 0.74 -10.86 18.65
CA TYR A 24 0.42 -9.89 19.71
C TYR A 24 0.68 -8.40 19.42
N GLY A 25 -0.39 -7.70 19.00
CA GLY A 25 -0.46 -6.24 18.83
C GLY A 25 -1.20 -5.79 17.57
N ARG A 26 -2.43 -6.27 17.30
CA ARG A 26 -3.15 -6.08 16.01
C ARG A 26 -3.15 -4.62 15.54
N VAL A 27 -2.19 -4.25 14.67
CA VAL A 27 -2.24 -2.98 13.95
C VAL A 27 -3.48 -2.98 13.08
N ASN A 28 -4.31 -1.96 13.25
CA ASN A 28 -5.45 -1.72 12.39
C ASN A 28 -4.96 -1.20 11.04
N VAL A 29 -4.59 -2.12 10.13
CA VAL A 29 -4.00 -1.78 8.81
C VAL A 29 -4.90 -0.87 7.96
N VAL A 30 -6.21 -0.86 8.20
CA VAL A 30 -7.16 0.03 7.52
C VAL A 30 -6.96 1.47 8.00
N GLU A 31 -6.85 1.66 9.30
CA GLU A 31 -6.61 2.97 9.93
C GLU A 31 -5.21 3.49 9.62
N ALA A 32 -4.18 2.65 9.79
CA ALA A 32 -2.80 3.01 9.47
C ALA A 32 -2.64 3.44 7.99
N LEU A 33 -3.37 2.81 7.07
CA LEU A 33 -3.38 3.22 5.66
C LEU A 33 -4.03 4.59 5.48
N GLN A 34 -5.16 4.85 6.13
CA GLN A 34 -5.84 6.13 6.05
C GLN A 34 -4.99 7.26 6.66
N GLU A 35 -4.33 7.01 7.80
CA GLU A 35 -3.41 7.95 8.44
C GLU A 35 -2.18 8.25 7.57
N PHE A 36 -1.62 7.24 6.91
CA PHE A 36 -0.49 7.43 5.99
C PHE A 36 -0.84 8.43 4.88
N TRP A 37 -2.01 8.27 4.25
CA TRP A 37 -2.43 9.16 3.16
C TRP A 37 -2.82 10.56 3.66
N GLN A 38 -3.40 10.67 4.86
CA GLN A 38 -3.66 11.96 5.52
C GLN A 38 -2.36 12.70 5.81
N MET A 39 -1.35 11.99 6.33
CA MET A 39 -0.01 12.52 6.54
C MET A 39 0.67 12.95 5.23
N LYS A 40 0.45 12.20 4.14
CA LYS A 40 0.97 12.57 2.81
C LYS A 40 0.34 13.86 2.29
N GLN A 41 -0.97 14.03 2.48
CA GLN A 41 -1.68 15.25 2.10
C GLN A 41 -1.25 16.46 2.94
N SER A 42 -1.12 16.33 4.27
CA SER A 42 -0.70 17.43 5.15
C SER A 42 0.73 17.91 4.86
N ARG A 43 1.52 17.08 4.18
CA ARG A 43 2.87 17.41 3.69
C ARG A 43 2.91 17.99 2.28
N GLY A 44 1.74 18.28 1.70
CA GLY A 44 1.63 18.97 0.41
C GLY A 44 1.62 18.07 -0.82
N ALA A 45 1.36 16.77 -0.67
CA ALA A 45 1.12 15.93 -1.84
C ALA A 45 -0.13 16.39 -2.60
N ASP A 46 0.00 16.57 -3.91
CA ASP A 46 -1.11 16.94 -4.79
C ASP A 46 -2.03 15.75 -5.03
N LEU A 47 -3.11 15.66 -4.25
CA LEU A 47 -4.10 14.61 -4.32
C LEU A 47 -5.42 15.19 -4.85
N LYS A 48 -5.76 14.87 -6.10
CA LYS A 48 -6.93 15.41 -6.81
C LYS A 48 -8.25 15.29 -6.02
N ASN A 49 -8.42 14.22 -5.25
CA ASN A 49 -9.63 13.94 -4.47
C ASN A 49 -9.36 13.88 -2.94
N GLY A 50 -8.29 14.52 -2.48
CA GLY A 50 -7.84 14.47 -1.08
C GLY A 50 -7.28 13.12 -0.65
N ALA A 51 -7.04 12.94 0.65
CA ALA A 51 -6.40 11.73 1.21
C ALA A 51 -7.30 10.51 1.41
N LEU A 52 -8.54 10.51 0.92
CA LEU A 52 -9.50 9.45 1.21
C LEU A 52 -9.11 8.13 0.52
N VAL A 53 -9.01 7.06 1.30
CA VAL A 53 -8.80 5.71 0.78
C VAL A 53 -10.16 5.06 0.54
N VAL A 54 -10.43 4.68 -0.70
CA VAL A 54 -11.73 4.12 -1.10
C VAL A 54 -11.68 2.60 -1.04
N TYR A 55 -12.74 1.99 -0.49
CA TYR A 55 -12.89 0.55 -0.37
C TYR A 55 -14.15 0.10 -1.11
N GLU A 56 -14.00 -0.84 -2.03
CA GLU A 56 -15.09 -1.40 -2.79
C GLU A 56 -15.17 -2.91 -2.53
N MET A 57 -16.35 -3.40 -2.17
CA MET A 57 -16.59 -4.82 -1.94
C MET A 57 -17.31 -5.41 -3.16
N VAL A 58 -16.80 -6.53 -3.66
CA VAL A 58 -17.51 -7.30 -4.68
C VAL A 58 -18.79 -7.88 -4.06
N PRO A 59 -19.97 -7.68 -4.68
CA PRO A 59 -21.21 -8.27 -4.19
C PRO A 59 -21.12 -9.79 -4.16
N SER A 60 -21.25 -10.37 -2.96
CA SER A 60 -21.34 -11.83 -2.77
C SER A 60 -22.06 -12.16 -1.47
N ASN A 61 -22.80 -13.26 -1.49
CA ASN A 61 -23.50 -13.84 -0.34
C ASN A 61 -22.71 -14.99 0.32
N SER A 62 -21.60 -15.41 -0.28
CA SER A 62 -20.74 -16.49 0.22
C SER A 62 -19.26 -16.17 -0.03
N PRO A 63 -18.35 -16.75 0.76
CA PRO A 63 -16.92 -16.61 0.50
C PRO A 63 -16.50 -17.32 -0.81
N PRO A 64 -15.38 -16.90 -1.43
CA PRO A 64 -14.44 -15.89 -0.95
C PRO A 64 -14.96 -14.46 -1.15
N TYR A 65 -14.77 -13.62 -0.12
CA TYR A 65 -15.06 -12.19 -0.24
C TYR A 65 -13.87 -11.46 -0.86
N ILE A 66 -14.15 -10.51 -1.76
CA ILE A 66 -13.14 -9.71 -2.44
C ILE A 66 -13.36 -8.23 -2.12
N CYS A 67 -12.28 -7.56 -1.76
CA CYS A 67 -12.25 -6.11 -1.55
C CYS A 67 -11.18 -5.49 -2.44
N TYR A 68 -11.52 -4.38 -3.07
CA TYR A 68 -10.58 -3.50 -3.76
C TYR A 68 -10.36 -2.24 -2.92
N VAL A 69 -9.12 -1.76 -2.94
CA VAL A 69 -8.69 -0.52 -2.29
C VAL A 69 -8.11 0.38 -3.34
N THR A 70 -8.73 1.53 -3.53
CA THR A 70 -8.24 2.58 -4.43
C THR A 70 -7.60 3.68 -3.60
N LEU A 71 -6.33 3.94 -3.87
CA LEU A 71 -5.54 4.97 -3.20
C LEU A 71 -5.78 6.34 -3.85
N PRO A 72 -5.59 7.46 -3.13
CA PRO A 72 -5.69 8.82 -3.67
C PRO A 72 -4.88 9.11 -4.95
N GLY A 73 -3.80 8.36 -5.18
CA GLY A 73 -2.98 8.44 -6.41
C GLY A 73 -3.50 7.63 -7.59
N GLY A 74 -4.65 6.95 -7.47
CA GLY A 74 -5.28 6.16 -8.53
C GLY A 74 -4.91 4.68 -8.56
N SER A 75 -3.85 4.26 -7.87
CA SER A 75 -3.49 2.84 -7.77
C SER A 75 -4.56 2.04 -7.03
N CYS A 76 -4.87 0.84 -7.52
CA CYS A 76 -5.87 -0.04 -6.95
C CYS A 76 -5.27 -1.42 -6.58
N PHE A 77 -5.65 -1.94 -5.41
CA PHE A 77 -5.17 -3.21 -4.87
C PHE A 77 -6.33 -4.10 -4.43
N GLY A 78 -6.30 -5.38 -4.78
CA GLY A 78 -7.27 -6.37 -4.33
C GLY A 78 -6.82 -7.16 -3.10
N SER A 79 -7.76 -7.86 -2.48
CA SER A 79 -7.45 -8.95 -1.55
C SER A 79 -6.63 -10.04 -2.26
N PHE A 80 -5.59 -10.56 -1.59
CA PHE A 80 -4.61 -11.49 -2.19
C PHE A 80 -4.69 -12.92 -1.64
N GLN A 81 -5.63 -13.19 -0.74
CA GLN A 81 -5.79 -14.50 -0.08
C GLN A 81 -7.28 -14.85 0.05
N PHE A 82 -7.59 -16.12 0.33
CA PHE A 82 -8.95 -16.55 0.66
C PHE A 82 -9.44 -15.82 1.92
N CYS A 83 -10.52 -15.04 1.77
CA CYS A 83 -11.10 -14.25 2.84
C CYS A 83 -12.50 -14.78 3.18
N PRO A 84 -12.69 -15.47 4.33
CA PRO A 84 -13.99 -16.00 4.73
C PRO A 84 -14.96 -14.94 5.23
N THR A 85 -14.50 -13.71 5.51
CA THR A 85 -15.36 -12.58 5.88
C THR A 85 -15.06 -11.31 5.08
N LYS A 86 -16.05 -10.42 4.92
CA LYS A 86 -15.86 -9.09 4.29
C LYS A 86 -14.82 -8.25 5.03
N ALA A 87 -14.77 -8.36 6.36
CA ALA A 87 -13.79 -7.65 7.18
C ALA A 87 -12.35 -8.13 6.90
N GLU A 88 -12.15 -9.42 6.65
CA GLU A 88 -10.84 -9.96 6.26
C GLU A 88 -10.45 -9.55 4.85
N ALA A 89 -11.38 -9.54 3.90
CA ALA A 89 -11.13 -9.05 2.56
C ALA A 89 -10.64 -7.59 2.58
N ARG A 90 -11.33 -6.74 3.35
CA ARG A 90 -10.93 -5.34 3.55
C ARG A 90 -9.53 -5.20 4.17
N ARG A 91 -9.24 -5.98 5.23
CA ARG A 91 -7.92 -5.99 5.88
C ARG A 91 -6.82 -6.51 4.96
N SER A 92 -7.10 -7.54 4.17
CA SER A 92 -6.17 -8.12 3.19
C SER A 92 -5.78 -7.10 2.13
N ALA A 93 -6.76 -6.43 1.53
CA ALA A 93 -6.52 -5.41 0.53
C ALA A 93 -5.79 -4.18 1.11
N ALA A 94 -6.20 -3.72 2.30
CA ALA A 94 -5.53 -2.62 3.01
C ALA A 94 -4.06 -2.93 3.31
N LYS A 95 -3.74 -4.16 3.69
CA LYS A 95 -2.36 -4.58 3.97
C LYS A 95 -1.46 -4.42 2.75
N ILE A 96 -1.91 -4.87 1.58
CA ILE A 96 -1.16 -4.73 0.33
C ILE A 96 -1.01 -3.27 -0.07
N ALA A 97 -2.10 -2.51 0.01
CA ALA A 97 -2.10 -1.09 -0.32
C ALA A 97 -1.16 -0.28 0.61
N LEU A 98 -1.13 -0.59 1.91
CA LEU A 98 -0.22 0.01 2.89
C LEU A 98 1.23 -0.34 2.61
N MET A 99 1.52 -1.61 2.33
CA MET A 99 2.85 -2.03 1.92
C MET A 99 3.30 -1.23 0.70
N ASN A 100 2.50 -1.18 -0.37
CA ASN A 100 2.87 -0.42 -1.57
C ASN A 100 3.02 1.08 -1.30
N SER A 101 2.17 1.65 -0.45
CA SER A 101 2.26 3.08 -0.07
C SER A 101 3.58 3.39 0.65
N VAL A 102 4.04 2.49 1.51
CA VAL A 102 5.26 2.67 2.34
C VAL A 102 6.52 2.28 1.58
N PHE A 103 6.49 1.18 0.83
CA PHE A 103 7.65 0.70 0.07
C PHE A 103 7.99 1.60 -1.11
N ASN A 104 7.02 2.26 -1.74
CA ASN A 104 7.29 3.23 -2.81
C ASN A 104 8.08 4.45 -2.31
N GLU A 105 7.99 4.79 -1.02
CA GLU A 105 8.77 5.87 -0.41
C GLU A 105 10.16 5.38 0.07
N HIS A 106 10.43 4.06 0.05
CA HIS A 106 11.69 3.53 0.52
C HIS A 106 12.80 3.77 -0.53
N PRO A 107 13.96 4.36 -0.16
CA PRO A 107 15.02 4.68 -1.12
C PRO A 107 15.51 3.48 -1.94
N SER A 108 15.53 2.28 -1.36
CA SER A 108 15.97 1.06 -2.07
C SER A 108 14.98 0.51 -3.09
N ARG A 109 13.75 1.04 -3.15
CA ARG A 109 12.72 0.68 -4.14
C ARG A 109 12.22 1.88 -4.92
N ARG A 110 12.85 3.04 -4.75
CA ARG A 110 12.54 4.22 -5.54
C ARG A 110 12.82 3.87 -7.00
N ILE A 111 11.77 3.92 -7.81
CA ILE A 111 11.88 3.79 -9.26
C ILE A 111 12.59 5.05 -9.74
N THR A 112 13.82 4.91 -10.21
CA THR A 112 14.61 6.00 -10.78
C THR A 112 14.46 6.04 -12.29
N ASP A 113 14.80 7.17 -12.91
CA ASP A 113 14.75 7.29 -14.37
C ASP A 113 15.66 6.26 -15.03
N GLU A 114 16.83 5.98 -14.44
CA GLU A 114 17.75 4.94 -14.93
C GLU A 114 17.14 3.53 -14.83
N PHE A 115 16.38 3.25 -13.77
CA PHE A 115 15.68 1.97 -13.63
C PHE A 115 14.58 1.81 -14.68
N ILE A 116 13.83 2.89 -14.96
CA ILE A 116 12.78 2.90 -15.99
C ILE A 116 13.40 2.65 -17.37
N GLU A 117 14.44 3.40 -17.71
CA GLU A 117 15.13 3.28 -18.99
C GLU A 117 15.67 1.87 -19.20
N LYS A 118 16.37 1.33 -18.21
CA LYS A 118 16.89 -0.05 -18.27
C LYS A 118 15.77 -1.08 -18.42
N SER A 119 14.70 -0.96 -17.63
CA SER A 119 13.57 -1.89 -17.68
C SER A 119 12.86 -1.89 -19.04
N VAL A 120 12.73 -0.70 -19.66
CA VAL A 120 12.17 -0.55 -21.01
C VAL A 120 13.09 -1.19 -22.06
N LEU A 121 14.40 -0.95 -21.96
CA LEU A 121 15.39 -1.54 -22.89
C LEU A 121 15.41 -3.08 -22.80
N GLU A 122 15.39 -3.65 -21.60
CA GLU A 122 15.35 -5.11 -21.39
C GLU A 122 14.06 -5.73 -21.94
N ALA A 123 12.92 -5.06 -21.74
CA ALA A 123 11.65 -5.50 -22.30
C ALA A 123 11.69 -5.49 -23.83
N LEU A 124 12.21 -4.42 -24.45
CA LEU A 124 12.37 -4.32 -25.91
C LEU A 124 13.32 -5.37 -26.47
N ALA A 125 14.41 -5.68 -25.77
CA ALA A 125 15.36 -6.71 -26.17
C ALA A 125 14.77 -8.12 -26.13
N SER A 126 13.77 -8.37 -25.28
CA SER A 126 13.10 -9.67 -25.15
C SER A 126 12.12 -9.98 -26.29
N PHE A 127 11.80 -9.00 -27.15
CA PHE A 127 10.93 -9.16 -28.32
C PHE A 127 11.68 -9.37 -29.65
N ASN A 128 13.02 -9.38 -29.63
CA ASN A 128 13.88 -9.71 -30.78
C ASN A 128 14.59 -11.05 -30.58
#